data_AF-A0A7J7HKJ9-F1
#
_entry.id   AF-A0A7J7HKJ9-F1
#
_cell.length_a   1.000
_cell.length_b   1.000
_cell.length_c   1.000
_cell.angle_alpha   90.00
_cell.angle_beta   90.00
_cell.angle_gamma   90.00
#
_symmetry.space_group_name_H-M   'P 1'
#
loop_
_entity.id
_entity.type
_entity.pdbx_description
1 polymer ?
#
loop_
_entity_poly.entity_id
_entity_poly.type
_entity_poly.pdbx_seq_one_letter_code
_entity_poly.pdbx_strand_id
1 'polypeptide(L)'
;VLVILILIEIGLSGDEAYGETKILDGGEVQGQFGIPIDSINQFENPLVLVILILIEIGLGGEEAHAETKILDSGEVQGLIPRILIMMKIQKDLLCCCLNLTLLYLSLPIFNLISLAATSNDYISSDKFLLNCGSSESSSFNGKDWTGDVGSSYLPSDYNTTSSLSNSIASNPSVPKIPYLSARIFHSQFSYTFPVTPGNKFIRLYFYSAPYYDSSLNPSDACFSVVIAGGFTLLDNFRPSATAYALKSDYFSKDFSINIKEKKLSITFIPSLMASSALAFVNGIEIFSLPLNLYIPKGNASIRFIGQKDPFFNLDETAFEILYRVNVQHEWESFC
;
A
#
# COMPACT_ATOMS: atom_id res chain seq x y z
N VAL A 1 44.80 -5.48 7.69
CA VAL A 1 46.02 -5.78 8.48
C VAL A 1 45.59 -6.38 9.79
N LEU A 2 45.81 -7.68 9.96
CA LEU A 2 45.57 -8.39 11.22
C LEU A 2 46.91 -8.41 11.97
N VAL A 3 46.97 -7.84 13.17
CA VAL A 3 48.18 -7.83 14.00
C VAL A 3 48.00 -8.87 15.08
N ILE A 4 48.75 -9.97 15.01
CA ILE A 4 48.70 -11.05 16.00
C ILE A 4 49.84 -10.84 17.00
N LEU A 5 49.50 -10.75 18.29
CA LEU A 5 50.49 -10.68 19.37
C LEU A 5 50.71 -12.09 19.94
N ILE A 6 51.94 -12.58 19.88
CA ILE A 6 52.33 -13.86 20.47
C ILE A 6 53.25 -13.55 21.65
N LEU A 7 52.87 -13.99 22.85
CA LEU A 7 53.74 -13.98 24.03
C LEU A 7 54.38 -15.37 24.15
N ILE A 8 55.71 -15.40 24.23
CA ILE A 8 56.48 -16.63 24.46
C ILE A 8 57.20 -16.48 25.80
N GLU A 9 56.94 -17.42 26.70
CA GLU A 9 57.63 -17.55 27.98
C GLU A 9 58.66 -18.69 27.80
N ILE A 10 59.95 -18.39 27.98
CA ILE A 10 61.03 -19.36 27.73
C ILE A 10 61.54 -19.88 29.08
N GLY A 11 61.45 -21.20 29.29
CA GLY A 11 62.07 -21.89 30.42
C GLY A 11 63.44 -22.44 30.03
N LEU A 12 64.48 -22.14 30.81
CA LEU A 12 65.84 -22.64 30.55
C LEU A 12 66.04 -24.02 31.19
N SER A 13 66.33 -25.05 30.37
CA SER A 13 66.64 -26.41 30.83
C SER A 13 67.68 -27.07 29.91
N GLY A 14 68.96 -27.01 30.27
CA GLY A 14 70.07 -27.62 29.52
C GLY A 14 70.61 -26.75 28.37
N ASP A 15 71.29 -27.37 27.40
CA ASP A 15 71.93 -26.73 26.23
C ASP A 15 70.93 -26.37 25.10
N GLU A 16 69.62 -26.36 25.38
CA GLU A 16 68.57 -25.95 24.44
C GLU A 16 67.48 -25.13 25.16
N ALA A 17 66.96 -24.08 24.49
CA ALA A 17 65.85 -23.27 24.98
C ALA A 17 64.57 -23.63 24.22
N TYR A 18 63.51 -24.03 24.95
CA TYR A 18 62.19 -24.34 24.39
C TYR A 18 61.18 -23.27 24.81
N GLY A 19 60.40 -22.76 23.85
CA GLY A 19 59.30 -21.82 24.10
C GLY A 19 57.96 -22.38 23.60
N GLU A 20 56.91 -22.17 24.37
CA GLU A 20 55.53 -22.42 23.95
C GLU A 20 54.88 -21.10 23.49
N THR A 21 54.16 -21.14 22.37
CA THR A 21 53.42 -19.96 21.85
C THR A 21 51.98 -19.99 22.35
N LYS A 22 51.49 -18.85 22.86
CA LYS A 22 50.07 -18.66 23.19
C LYS A 22 49.55 -17.39 22.52
N ILE A 23 48.50 -17.51 21.71
CA ILE A 23 47.82 -16.35 21.10
C ILE A 23 46.83 -15.78 22.12
N LEU A 24 46.93 -14.47 22.38
CA LEU A 24 46.11 -13.79 23.39
C LEU A 24 44.66 -13.49 22.94
N ASP A 25 44.26 -13.90 21.73
CA ASP A 25 42.93 -13.67 21.15
C ASP A 25 42.15 -14.97 20.86
N GLY A 26 42.34 -16.00 21.69
CA GLY A 26 41.40 -17.13 21.79
C GLY A 26 41.41 -18.17 20.66
N GLY A 27 42.39 -18.13 19.74
CA GLY A 27 42.63 -19.21 18.76
C GLY A 27 43.79 -20.12 19.18
N GLU A 28 43.66 -21.43 18.98
CA GLU A 28 44.77 -22.39 19.13
C GLU A 28 45.72 -22.32 17.93
N VAL A 29 47.01 -22.16 18.19
CA VAL A 29 48.08 -22.49 17.24
C VAL A 29 49.04 -23.44 17.94
N GLN A 30 49.21 -24.64 17.39
CA GLN A 30 50.23 -25.59 17.84
C GLN A 30 51.44 -25.52 16.90
N GLY A 31 52.61 -25.21 17.46
CA GLY A 31 53.91 -25.28 16.79
C GLY A 31 55.05 -25.04 17.77
N GLN A 32 56.08 -25.90 17.74
CA GLN A 32 57.36 -25.70 18.42
C GLN A 32 58.32 -24.99 17.46
N PHE A 33 59.01 -23.95 17.96
CA PHE A 33 60.12 -23.31 17.26
C PHE A 33 61.32 -23.26 18.19
N GLY A 34 62.50 -23.64 17.68
CA GLY A 34 63.76 -23.57 18.42
C GLY A 34 64.46 -22.22 18.19
N ILE A 35 65.00 -21.63 19.26
CA ILE A 35 65.79 -20.39 19.19
C ILE A 35 67.25 -20.73 19.51
N PRO A 36 68.23 -20.36 18.65
CA PRO A 36 69.65 -20.59 18.94
C PRO A 36 70.12 -19.83 20.19
N ILE A 37 70.73 -20.53 21.15
CA ILE A 37 71.17 -20.00 22.46
C ILE A 37 72.17 -18.85 22.36
N ASP A 38 72.98 -18.78 21.30
CA ASP A 38 73.95 -17.71 21.10
C ASP A 38 73.31 -16.32 21.00
N SER A 39 72.02 -16.25 20.64
CA SER A 39 71.25 -15.00 20.59
C SER A 39 70.70 -14.58 21.96
N ILE A 40 70.67 -15.48 22.94
CA ILE A 40 70.12 -15.30 24.29
C ILE A 40 71.20 -14.82 25.27
N ASN A 41 72.46 -15.19 25.05
CA ASN A 41 73.61 -14.86 25.92
C ASN A 41 74.04 -13.38 25.92
N GLN A 42 73.35 -12.49 25.19
CA GLN A 42 73.62 -11.04 25.20
C GLN A 42 72.87 -10.27 26.31
N PHE A 43 72.01 -10.92 27.09
CA PHE A 43 71.17 -10.27 28.11
C PHE A 43 71.65 -10.61 29.53
N GLU A 44 71.93 -9.59 30.34
CA GLU A 44 72.56 -9.73 31.68
C GLU A 44 71.66 -10.36 32.77
N ASN A 45 70.41 -10.71 32.47
CA ASN A 45 69.50 -11.34 33.44
C ASN A 45 68.61 -12.41 32.78
N PRO A 46 68.85 -13.72 33.03
CA PRO A 46 68.27 -14.80 32.23
C PRO A 46 66.85 -15.23 32.65
N LEU A 47 66.20 -14.57 33.61
CA LEU A 47 65.03 -15.16 34.27
C LEU A 47 63.67 -14.92 33.59
N VAL A 48 63.50 -13.95 32.69
CA VAL A 48 62.31 -13.87 31.82
C VAL A 48 62.65 -13.07 30.55
N LEU A 49 62.82 -13.73 29.41
CA LEU A 49 62.92 -13.06 28.10
C LEU A 49 61.55 -13.07 27.43
N VAL A 50 60.93 -11.90 27.23
CA VAL A 50 59.64 -11.76 26.54
C VAL A 50 59.89 -11.29 25.11
N ILE A 51 59.74 -12.19 24.13
CA ILE A 51 59.92 -11.87 22.71
C ILE A 51 58.56 -11.48 22.12
N LEU A 52 58.46 -10.26 21.56
CA LEU A 52 57.29 -9.81 20.81
C LEU A 52 57.53 -10.05 19.30
N ILE A 53 56.75 -10.93 18.69
CA ILE A 53 56.77 -11.14 17.23
C ILE A 53 55.61 -10.37 16.62
N LEU A 54 55.91 -9.40 15.76
CA LEU A 54 54.94 -8.66 14.95
C LEU A 54 54.86 -9.36 13.59
N ILE A 55 53.73 -10.03 13.32
CA ILE A 55 53.47 -10.63 12.01
C ILE A 55 52.52 -9.70 11.26
N GLU A 56 53.01 -9.07 10.19
CA GLU A 56 52.20 -8.21 9.33
C GLU A 56 51.62 -9.02 8.17
N ILE A 57 50.36 -9.44 8.28
CA ILE A 57 49.69 -10.19 7.20
C ILE A 57 48.99 -9.19 6.26
N GLY A 58 49.59 -8.97 5.10
CA GLY A 58 48.99 -8.23 4.00
C GLY A 58 47.79 -8.98 3.44
N LEU A 59 46.63 -8.34 3.40
CA LEU A 59 45.43 -8.92 2.79
C LEU A 59 45.58 -8.81 1.26
N GLY A 60 46.26 -9.78 0.63
CA GLY A 60 46.32 -9.87 -0.84
C GLY A 60 47.50 -10.57 -1.52
N GLY A 61 48.40 -11.29 -0.83
CA GLY A 61 49.52 -12.00 -1.46
C GLY A 61 49.87 -13.31 -0.75
N GLU A 62 50.31 -14.32 -1.52
CA GLU A 62 50.53 -15.72 -1.08
C GLU A 62 51.69 -15.94 -0.10
N GLU A 63 52.49 -14.92 0.25
CA GLU A 63 53.59 -15.07 1.22
C GLU A 63 53.55 -13.95 2.28
N ALA A 64 53.53 -14.35 3.55
CA ALA A 64 53.61 -13.45 4.70
C ALA A 64 55.07 -13.33 5.16
N HIS A 65 55.62 -12.12 5.17
CA HIS A 65 56.93 -11.84 5.76
C HIS A 65 56.76 -11.51 7.25
N ALA A 66 57.49 -12.21 8.12
CA ALA A 66 57.56 -11.92 9.55
C ALA A 66 58.95 -11.35 9.89
N GLU A 67 58.99 -10.17 10.52
CA GLU A 67 60.20 -9.62 11.12
C GLU A 67 60.17 -9.81 12.65
N THR A 68 61.22 -10.40 13.20
CA THR A 68 61.35 -10.67 14.64
C THR A 68 62.23 -9.60 15.29
N LYS A 69 61.70 -8.89 16.30
CA LYS A 69 62.47 -7.92 17.08
C LYS A 69 62.40 -8.27 18.57
N ILE A 70 63.55 -8.43 19.21
CA ILE A 70 63.64 -8.72 20.65
C ILE A 70 63.63 -7.37 21.39
N LEU A 71 62.74 -7.22 22.39
CA LEU A 71 62.55 -6.00 23.17
C LEU A 71 62.87 -6.28 24.64
N ASP A 72 63.38 -5.28 25.37
CA ASP A 72 63.63 -5.41 26.82
C ASP A 72 62.34 -5.27 27.66
N SER A 73 62.43 -5.63 28.94
CA SER A 73 61.26 -5.64 29.84
C SER A 73 60.65 -4.26 30.10
N GLY A 74 61.42 -3.17 29.99
CA GLY A 74 60.96 -1.80 30.18
C GLY A 74 60.19 -1.28 28.96
N GLU A 75 60.68 -1.59 27.76
CA GLU A 75 60.01 -1.25 26.49
C GLU A 75 58.67 -1.98 26.35
N VAL A 76 58.61 -3.26 26.75
CA VAL A 76 57.38 -4.07 26.72
C VAL A 76 56.29 -3.48 27.62
N GLN A 77 56.62 -3.02 28.84
CA GLN A 77 55.64 -2.40 29.74
C GLN A 77 55.02 -1.11 29.17
N GLY A 78 55.77 -0.32 28.39
CA GLY A 78 55.26 0.87 27.71
C GLY A 78 54.37 0.58 26.49
N LEU A 79 54.54 -0.58 25.86
CA LEU A 79 53.82 -0.99 24.64
C LEU A 79 52.46 -1.62 24.92
N ILE A 80 52.29 -2.34 26.04
CA ILE A 80 51.04 -3.03 26.39
C ILE A 80 49.81 -2.09 26.40
N PRO A 81 49.83 -0.91 27.05
CA PRO A 81 48.69 -0.01 27.05
C PRO A 81 48.35 0.51 25.65
N ARG A 82 49.37 0.76 24.81
CA ARG A 82 49.19 1.25 23.44
C ARG A 82 48.54 0.19 22.55
N ILE A 83 48.94 -1.07 22.69
CA ILE A 83 48.35 -2.19 21.95
C ILE A 83 46.89 -2.42 22.37
N LEU A 84 46.59 -2.40 23.68
CA LEU A 84 45.21 -2.54 24.17
C LEU A 84 44.29 -1.44 23.61
N ILE A 85 44.77 -0.19 23.54
CA ILE A 85 44.03 0.93 22.95
C ILE A 85 43.78 0.68 21.46
N MET A 86 44.79 0.24 20.72
CA MET A 86 44.64 -0.08 19.29
C MET A 86 43.62 -1.20 19.05
N MET A 87 43.67 -2.29 19.84
CA MET A 87 42.70 -3.39 19.75
C MET A 87 41.28 -2.92 20.07
N LYS A 88 41.12 -2.04 21.07
CA LYS A 88 39.83 -1.46 21.43
C LYS A 88 39.26 -0.60 20.30
N ILE A 89 40.10 0.26 19.69
CA ILE A 89 39.72 1.08 18.53
C ILE A 89 39.34 0.20 17.34
N GLN A 90 40.08 -0.86 17.04
CA GLN A 90 39.74 -1.78 15.95
C GLN A 90 38.39 -2.47 16.19
N LYS A 91 38.12 -2.94 17.42
CA LYS A 91 36.84 -3.54 17.77
C LYS A 91 35.68 -2.56 17.66
N ASP A 92 35.86 -1.33 18.13
CA ASP A 92 34.84 -0.30 18.08
C ASP A 92 34.58 0.16 16.63
N LEU A 93 35.63 0.23 15.79
CA LEU A 93 35.52 0.52 14.36
C LEU A 93 34.81 -0.62 13.61
N LEU A 94 35.15 -1.87 13.90
CA LEU A 94 34.49 -3.05 13.31
C LEU A 94 33.00 -3.08 13.69
N CYS A 95 32.67 -2.77 14.95
CA CYS A 95 31.29 -2.67 15.42
C CYS A 95 30.53 -1.54 14.72
N CYS A 96 31.16 -0.37 14.54
CA CYS A 96 30.57 0.74 13.78
C CYS A 96 30.30 0.33 12.32
N CYS A 97 31.26 -0.32 11.65
CA CYS A 97 31.09 -0.81 10.29
C CYS A 97 29.96 -1.83 10.18
N LEU A 98 29.85 -2.78 11.12
CA LEU A 98 28.73 -3.74 11.16
C LEU A 98 27.38 -3.05 11.37
N ASN A 99 27.31 -2.05 12.25
CA ASN A 99 26.06 -1.31 12.50
C ASN A 99 25.64 -0.45 11.31
N LEU A 100 26.61 0.18 10.63
CA LEU A 100 26.39 0.96 9.41
C LEU A 100 25.91 0.07 8.25
N THR A 101 26.49 -1.12 8.07
CA THR A 101 26.03 -2.07 7.05
C THR A 101 24.65 -2.63 7.38
N LEU A 102 24.36 -2.96 8.64
CA LEU A 102 23.01 -3.36 9.08
C LEU A 102 21.97 -2.27 8.78
N LEU A 103 22.31 -1.01 9.07
CA LEU A 103 21.43 0.13 8.81
C LEU A 103 21.18 0.28 7.30
N TYR A 104 22.22 0.20 6.47
CA TYR A 104 22.11 0.30 5.02
C TYR A 104 21.28 -0.84 4.40
N LEU A 105 21.40 -2.05 4.95
CA LEU A 105 20.59 -3.22 4.56
C LEU A 105 19.12 -3.12 5.04
N SER A 106 18.86 -2.41 6.14
CA SER A 106 17.51 -2.26 6.69
C SER A 106 16.64 -1.24 5.94
N LEU A 107 17.25 -0.20 5.36
CA LEU A 107 16.58 0.86 4.59
C LEU A 107 15.76 0.34 3.38
N PRO A 108 16.28 -0.52 2.49
CA PRO A 108 15.49 -1.05 1.37
C PRO A 108 14.36 -1.97 1.84
N ILE A 109 14.56 -2.72 2.92
CA ILE A 109 13.54 -3.59 3.51
C ILE A 109 12.38 -2.75 4.07
N PHE A 110 12.69 -1.65 4.75
CA PHE A 110 11.67 -0.72 5.26
C PHE A 110 10.87 -0.07 4.13
N ASN A 111 11.53 0.33 3.03
CA ASN A 111 10.86 0.86 1.84
C ASN A 111 9.98 -0.17 1.13
N LEU A 112 10.41 -1.44 1.05
CA LEU A 112 9.60 -2.53 0.50
C LEU A 112 8.35 -2.82 1.34
N ILE A 113 8.49 -2.82 2.67
CA ILE A 113 7.36 -2.98 3.60
C ILE A 113 6.40 -1.79 3.50
N SER A 114 6.92 -0.57 3.40
CA SER A 114 6.10 0.63 3.22
C SER A 114 5.34 0.62 1.90
N LEU A 115 5.95 0.14 0.81
CA LEU A 115 5.28 0.03 -0.50
C LEU A 115 4.20 -1.06 -0.48
N ALA A 116 4.47 -2.21 0.14
CA ALA A 116 3.47 -3.27 0.34
C ALA A 116 2.31 -2.84 1.25
N ALA A 117 2.54 -1.95 2.22
CA ALA A 117 1.50 -1.40 3.09
C ALA A 117 0.54 -0.45 2.35
N THR A 118 0.92 0.08 1.18
CA THR A 118 0.06 0.98 0.38
C THR A 118 -0.82 0.26 -0.64
N SER A 119 -0.63 -1.04 -0.86
CA SER A 119 -1.42 -1.84 -1.81
C SER A 119 -2.39 -2.80 -1.11
N ASN A 120 -2.93 -2.40 0.04
CA ASN A 120 -4.05 -3.15 0.62
C ASN A 120 -5.29 -2.74 -0.18
N ASP A 121 -5.56 -3.45 -1.28
CA ASP A 121 -6.82 -3.34 -2.00
C ASP A 121 -7.94 -3.56 -0.99
N TYR A 122 -8.65 -2.48 -0.67
CA TYR A 122 -9.79 -2.57 0.22
C TYR A 122 -10.84 -3.45 -0.45
N ILE A 123 -10.97 -4.68 0.02
CA ILE A 123 -12.02 -5.60 -0.41
C ILE A 123 -13.30 -5.17 0.29
N SER A 124 -14.15 -4.49 -0.48
CA SER A 124 -15.47 -4.07 0.00
C SER A 124 -16.34 -5.30 0.32
N SER A 125 -17.01 -5.29 1.47
CA SER A 125 -17.91 -6.38 1.90
C SER A 125 -19.13 -6.52 0.99
N ASP A 126 -19.54 -5.44 0.35
CA ASP A 126 -20.63 -5.39 -0.62
C ASP A 126 -20.06 -4.83 -1.92
N LYS A 127 -20.24 -5.53 -3.04
CA LYS A 127 -19.79 -5.08 -4.37
C LYS A 127 -20.78 -5.55 -5.42
N PHE A 128 -21.55 -4.61 -5.95
CA PHE A 128 -22.52 -4.85 -7.01
C PHE A 128 -22.19 -3.94 -8.19
N LEU A 129 -22.00 -4.54 -9.37
CA LEU A 129 -21.84 -3.85 -10.64
C LEU A 129 -22.86 -4.42 -11.61
N LEU A 130 -23.95 -3.69 -11.80
CA LEU A 130 -25.10 -4.16 -12.55
C LEU A 130 -25.16 -3.42 -13.89
N ASN A 131 -25.13 -4.18 -14.99
CA ASN A 131 -25.32 -3.69 -16.34
C ASN A 131 -26.80 -3.82 -16.70
N CYS A 132 -27.55 -2.73 -16.56
CA CYS A 132 -29.00 -2.74 -16.65
C CYS A 132 -29.46 -2.91 -18.11
N GLY A 133 -30.47 -3.75 -18.34
CA GLY A 133 -30.93 -4.06 -19.69
C GLY A 133 -30.14 -5.17 -20.40
N SER A 134 -29.05 -5.67 -19.79
CA SER A 134 -28.22 -6.74 -20.34
C SER A 134 -28.52 -8.09 -19.69
N SER A 135 -28.46 -9.17 -20.48
CA SER A 135 -28.40 -10.55 -19.98
C SER A 135 -26.98 -11.08 -19.84
N GLU A 136 -25.99 -10.34 -20.35
CA GLU A 136 -24.59 -10.77 -20.40
C GLU A 136 -23.80 -10.19 -19.24
N SER A 137 -22.92 -11.03 -18.67
CA SER A 137 -21.84 -10.59 -17.79
C SER A 137 -20.62 -10.23 -18.64
N SER A 138 -19.93 -9.15 -18.29
CA SER A 138 -18.78 -8.67 -19.06
C SER A 138 -17.84 -7.85 -18.19
N SER A 139 -16.56 -7.79 -18.58
CA SER A 139 -15.55 -7.02 -17.84
C SER A 139 -15.34 -5.64 -18.45
N PHE A 140 -15.26 -4.61 -17.61
CA PHE A 140 -14.95 -3.24 -18.00
C PHE A 140 -14.09 -2.57 -16.93
N ASN A 141 -12.97 -1.96 -17.35
CA ASN A 141 -11.96 -1.37 -16.45
C ASN A 141 -11.49 -2.32 -15.33
N GLY A 142 -11.27 -3.59 -15.67
CA GLY A 142 -10.84 -4.62 -14.70
C GLY A 142 -11.89 -4.99 -13.65
N LYS A 143 -13.15 -4.59 -13.84
CA LYS A 143 -14.27 -4.96 -12.99
C LYS A 143 -15.29 -5.76 -13.78
N ASP A 144 -15.82 -6.80 -13.16
CA ASP A 144 -16.86 -7.63 -13.76
C ASP A 144 -18.24 -7.04 -13.47
N TRP A 145 -18.98 -6.78 -14.54
CA TRP A 145 -20.36 -6.33 -14.54
C TRP A 145 -21.28 -7.50 -14.83
N THR A 146 -22.38 -7.60 -14.10
CA THR A 146 -23.40 -8.62 -14.31
C THR A 146 -24.64 -8.00 -14.93
N GLY A 147 -25.19 -8.65 -15.95
CA GLY A 147 -26.49 -8.27 -16.51
C GLY A 147 -27.62 -8.34 -15.48
N ASP A 148 -28.57 -7.42 -15.53
CA ASP A 148 -29.68 -7.42 -14.58
C ASP A 148 -30.83 -8.38 -14.94
N VAL A 149 -30.88 -8.86 -16.19
CA VAL A 149 -31.95 -9.74 -16.68
C VAL A 149 -31.97 -11.06 -15.91
N GLY A 150 -33.10 -11.37 -15.28
CA GLY A 150 -33.26 -12.57 -14.46
C GLY A 150 -32.50 -12.53 -13.13
N SER A 151 -31.89 -11.40 -12.76
CA SER A 151 -31.22 -11.25 -11.47
C SER A 151 -32.22 -11.23 -10.31
N SER A 152 -31.77 -11.67 -9.13
CA SER A 152 -32.56 -11.66 -7.89
C SER A 152 -32.82 -10.25 -7.34
N TYR A 153 -32.25 -9.21 -7.96
CA TYR A 153 -32.42 -7.82 -7.56
C TYR A 153 -33.69 -7.18 -8.13
N LEU A 154 -34.32 -7.81 -9.13
CA LEU A 154 -35.53 -7.34 -9.79
C LEU A 154 -36.79 -7.64 -8.96
N PRO A 155 -37.82 -6.79 -9.00
CA PRO A 155 -39.12 -7.06 -8.37
C PRO A 155 -39.90 -8.12 -9.17
N SER A 156 -40.82 -8.86 -8.55
CA SER A 156 -41.52 -9.99 -9.22
C SER A 156 -42.30 -9.63 -10.49
N ASP A 157 -42.73 -8.38 -10.61
CA ASP A 157 -43.54 -7.83 -11.71
C ASP A 157 -42.69 -7.12 -12.78
N TYR A 158 -41.37 -7.31 -12.78
CA TYR A 158 -40.45 -6.59 -13.68
C TYR A 158 -40.81 -6.71 -15.17
N ASN A 159 -41.41 -7.82 -15.59
CA ASN A 159 -41.80 -8.06 -16.99
C ASN A 159 -42.93 -7.13 -17.48
N THR A 160 -43.77 -6.62 -16.57
CA THR A 160 -44.88 -5.73 -16.93
C THR A 160 -44.59 -4.27 -16.60
N THR A 161 -43.67 -4.01 -15.66
CA THR A 161 -43.32 -2.66 -15.20
C THR A 161 -42.08 -2.08 -15.88
N SER A 162 -41.32 -2.92 -16.59
CA SER A 162 -40.09 -2.51 -17.27
C SER A 162 -39.90 -3.17 -18.62
N SER A 163 -39.09 -2.54 -19.47
CA SER A 163 -38.61 -3.06 -20.74
C SER A 163 -37.08 -2.95 -20.82
N LEU A 164 -36.48 -3.68 -21.75
CA LEU A 164 -35.05 -3.67 -22.02
C LEU A 164 -34.81 -2.97 -23.36
N SER A 165 -33.76 -2.17 -23.46
CA SER A 165 -33.38 -1.63 -24.75
C SER A 165 -31.88 -1.38 -24.84
N ASN A 166 -31.37 -1.39 -26.07
CA ASN A 166 -30.01 -1.02 -26.41
C ASN A 166 -29.99 0.34 -27.11
N SER A 167 -28.95 1.13 -26.83
CA SER A 167 -28.74 2.42 -27.47
C SER A 167 -28.55 2.25 -28.99
N ILE A 168 -29.19 3.13 -29.75
CA ILE A 168 -29.02 3.28 -31.20
C ILE A 168 -27.72 4.03 -31.51
N ALA A 169 -27.33 4.97 -30.64
CA ALA A 169 -26.25 5.89 -30.91
C ALA A 169 -24.87 5.20 -30.91
N SER A 170 -24.19 5.30 -32.05
CA SER A 170 -22.87 4.73 -32.34
C SER A 170 -21.72 5.68 -31.98
N ASN A 171 -21.82 6.44 -30.87
CA ASN A 171 -20.73 7.30 -30.45
C ASN A 171 -19.57 6.42 -29.93
N PRO A 172 -18.43 6.32 -30.66
CA PRO A 172 -17.34 5.41 -30.29
C PRO A 172 -16.63 5.83 -28.99
N SER A 173 -16.82 7.07 -28.55
CA SER A 173 -16.28 7.57 -27.28
C SER A 173 -17.06 7.06 -26.06
N VAL A 174 -18.27 6.53 -26.25
CA VAL A 174 -19.10 6.01 -25.16
C VAL A 174 -18.71 4.56 -24.87
N PRO A 175 -18.29 4.23 -23.64
CA PRO A 175 -17.98 2.85 -23.28
C PRO A 175 -19.21 1.95 -23.43
N LYS A 176 -19.00 0.73 -23.94
CA LYS A 176 -20.12 -0.22 -24.11
C LYS A 176 -20.82 -0.54 -22.80
N ILE A 177 -20.04 -0.76 -21.75
CA ILE A 177 -20.52 -1.14 -20.43
C ILE A 177 -20.26 0.04 -19.47
N PRO A 178 -21.23 0.44 -18.65
CA PRO A 178 -22.63 -0.04 -18.61
C PRO A 178 -23.58 0.73 -19.55
N TYR A 179 -23.10 1.59 -20.44
CA TYR A 179 -23.93 2.63 -21.07
C TYR A 179 -24.79 2.20 -22.26
N LEU A 180 -24.43 1.15 -23.01
CA LEU A 180 -25.15 0.85 -24.26
C LEU A 180 -26.42 0.01 -24.08
N SER A 181 -26.66 -0.56 -22.89
CA SER A 181 -27.93 -1.17 -22.52
C SER A 181 -28.61 -0.35 -21.44
N ALA A 182 -29.93 -0.33 -21.43
CA ALA A 182 -30.73 0.29 -20.38
C ALA A 182 -31.91 -0.60 -20.00
N ARG A 183 -32.30 -0.52 -18.72
CA ARG A 183 -33.64 -0.90 -18.30
C ARG A 183 -34.50 0.35 -18.23
N ILE A 184 -35.68 0.26 -18.82
CA ILE A 184 -36.67 1.33 -18.91
C ILE A 184 -37.84 0.97 -17.99
N PHE A 185 -38.31 1.93 -17.21
CA PHE A 185 -39.40 1.78 -16.26
C PHE A 185 -40.62 2.56 -16.74
N HIS A 186 -41.74 1.86 -16.91
CA HIS A 186 -43.03 2.44 -17.32
C HIS A 186 -43.91 2.79 -16.11
N SER A 187 -43.56 2.29 -14.94
CA SER A 187 -44.18 2.58 -13.66
C SER A 187 -43.10 2.62 -12.58
N GLN A 188 -43.51 2.82 -11.33
CA GLN A 188 -42.60 2.68 -10.19
C GLN A 188 -41.90 1.31 -10.23
N PHE A 189 -40.58 1.31 -10.11
CA PHE A 189 -39.76 0.11 -10.17
C PHE A 189 -38.69 0.15 -9.09
N SER A 190 -38.48 -0.95 -8.36
CA SER A 190 -37.49 -1.00 -7.29
C SER A 190 -36.52 -2.15 -7.44
N TYR A 191 -35.22 -1.85 -7.52
CA TYR A 191 -34.19 -2.84 -7.26
C TYR A 191 -34.05 -3.06 -5.76
N THR A 192 -33.72 -4.29 -5.34
CA THR A 192 -33.41 -4.61 -3.94
C THR A 192 -32.12 -5.41 -3.85
N PHE A 193 -31.13 -4.85 -3.16
CA PHE A 193 -29.81 -5.47 -2.97
C PHE A 193 -29.66 -5.95 -1.52
N PRO A 194 -29.19 -7.19 -1.28
CA PRO A 194 -28.74 -7.60 0.04
C PRO A 194 -27.43 -6.86 0.36
N VAL A 195 -27.38 -6.12 1.46
CA VAL A 195 -26.19 -5.33 1.84
C VAL A 195 -25.89 -5.49 3.32
N THR A 196 -24.65 -5.28 3.71
CA THR A 196 -24.29 -5.10 5.12
C THR A 196 -24.67 -3.69 5.59
N PRO A 197 -25.11 -3.48 6.85
CA PRO A 197 -25.32 -2.13 7.37
C PRO A 197 -24.04 -1.29 7.35
N GLY A 198 -24.17 0.01 7.16
CA GLY A 198 -23.08 1.01 7.12
C GLY A 198 -23.05 1.80 5.82
N ASN A 199 -22.05 2.66 5.69
CA ASN A 199 -21.89 3.57 4.53
C ASN A 199 -21.73 2.82 3.21
N LYS A 200 -22.58 3.19 2.25
CA LYS A 200 -22.58 2.69 0.88
C LYS A 200 -22.29 3.83 -0.07
N PHE A 201 -21.37 3.60 -1.00
CA PHE A 201 -21.28 4.36 -2.22
C PHE A 201 -22.27 3.78 -3.22
N ILE A 202 -23.05 4.64 -3.86
CA ILE A 202 -24.06 4.28 -4.86
C ILE A 202 -23.83 5.17 -6.06
N ARG A 203 -23.62 4.56 -7.22
CA ARG A 203 -23.46 5.28 -8.49
C ARG A 203 -24.48 4.78 -9.49
N LEU A 204 -25.19 5.74 -10.07
CA LEU A 204 -26.18 5.53 -11.11
C LEU A 204 -25.61 6.04 -12.43
N TYR A 205 -25.61 5.19 -13.45
CA TYR A 205 -25.08 5.49 -14.77
C TYR A 205 -26.21 5.82 -15.74
N PHE A 206 -26.03 6.90 -16.49
CA PHE A 206 -27.00 7.38 -17.47
C PHE A 206 -26.31 7.67 -18.79
N TYR A 207 -26.94 7.25 -19.88
CA TYR A 207 -26.59 7.62 -21.24
C TYR A 207 -27.82 8.20 -21.94
N SER A 208 -27.75 9.50 -22.20
CA SER A 208 -28.77 10.28 -22.89
C SER A 208 -28.62 10.11 -24.40
N ALA A 209 -29.16 9.01 -24.92
CA ALA A 209 -29.16 8.71 -26.36
C ALA A 209 -30.46 8.00 -26.78
N PRO A 210 -30.82 7.99 -28.08
CA PRO A 210 -31.96 7.21 -28.54
C PRO A 210 -31.74 5.69 -28.35
N TYR A 211 -32.81 4.96 -28.03
CA TYR A 211 -32.80 3.52 -27.72
C TYR A 211 -33.73 2.74 -28.67
N TYR A 212 -33.31 1.54 -29.12
CA TYR A 212 -34.05 0.71 -30.08
C TYR A 212 -35.37 0.20 -29.50
N ASP A 213 -36.42 0.11 -30.32
CA ASP A 213 -37.70 -0.52 -29.95
C ASP A 213 -38.33 0.04 -28.67
N SER A 214 -37.93 1.27 -28.34
CA SER A 214 -38.38 2.01 -27.20
C SER A 214 -38.90 3.33 -27.73
N SER A 215 -40.09 3.75 -27.33
CA SER A 215 -40.70 5.03 -27.73
C SER A 215 -39.96 6.25 -27.14
N LEU A 216 -38.71 6.06 -26.74
CA LEU A 216 -37.93 6.91 -25.85
C LEU A 216 -37.06 7.88 -26.62
N ASN A 217 -37.51 9.12 -26.61
CA ASN A 217 -36.61 10.25 -26.75
C ASN A 217 -36.06 10.60 -25.35
N PRO A 218 -34.74 10.66 -25.12
CA PRO A 218 -34.17 11.07 -23.83
C PRO A 218 -34.67 12.43 -23.29
N SER A 219 -35.24 13.28 -24.15
CA SER A 219 -35.96 14.49 -23.77
C SER A 219 -37.19 14.24 -22.89
N ASP A 220 -37.78 13.05 -23.00
CA ASP A 220 -39.08 12.73 -22.41
C ASP A 220 -38.92 12.06 -21.03
N ALA A 221 -37.71 11.61 -20.71
CA ALA A 221 -37.39 11.02 -19.42
C ALA A 221 -37.42 12.07 -18.31
N CYS A 222 -38.28 11.85 -17.33
CA CYS A 222 -38.41 12.71 -16.16
C CYS A 222 -38.87 11.86 -14.98
N PHE A 223 -38.04 11.74 -13.95
CA PHE A 223 -38.31 10.81 -12.85
C PHE A 223 -37.60 11.21 -11.57
N SER A 224 -38.01 10.59 -10.46
CA SER A 224 -37.35 10.69 -9.17
C SER A 224 -36.70 9.34 -8.81
N VAL A 225 -35.62 9.39 -8.04
CA VAL A 225 -34.95 8.20 -7.50
C VAL A 225 -34.89 8.33 -5.99
N VAL A 226 -35.48 7.35 -5.30
CA VAL A 226 -35.55 7.32 -3.84
C VAL A 226 -34.91 6.04 -3.31
N ILE A 227 -34.43 6.10 -2.07
CA ILE A 227 -33.92 4.94 -1.34
C ILE A 227 -34.82 4.66 -0.14
N ALA A 228 -35.07 3.37 0.11
CA ALA A 228 -35.68 2.90 1.35
C ALA A 228 -34.82 3.34 2.55
N GLY A 229 -35.39 4.18 3.42
CA GLY A 229 -34.64 4.94 4.42
C GLY A 229 -34.95 6.45 4.40
N GLY A 230 -35.72 6.92 3.40
CA GLY A 230 -36.30 8.26 3.37
C GLY A 230 -35.54 9.30 2.55
N PHE A 231 -34.46 8.90 1.88
CA PHE A 231 -33.67 9.81 1.04
C PHE A 231 -34.18 9.83 -0.40
N THR A 232 -34.35 11.03 -0.93
CA THR A 232 -34.54 11.27 -2.37
C THR A 232 -33.20 11.66 -2.97
N LEU A 233 -32.65 10.82 -3.85
CA LEU A 233 -31.35 11.07 -4.49
C LEU A 233 -31.48 12.05 -5.64
N LEU A 234 -32.56 11.89 -6.40
CA LEU A 234 -32.87 12.64 -7.60
C LEU A 234 -34.36 12.95 -7.57
N ASP A 235 -34.72 14.18 -7.86
CA ASP A 235 -36.11 14.61 -7.95
C ASP A 235 -36.35 15.40 -9.23
N ASN A 236 -37.46 15.10 -9.93
CA ASN A 236 -37.81 15.73 -11.21
C ASN A 236 -36.62 15.72 -12.21
N PHE A 237 -35.83 14.65 -12.16
CA PHE A 237 -34.55 14.54 -12.83
C PHE A 237 -34.76 14.23 -14.32
N ARG A 238 -34.08 15.02 -15.16
CA ARG A 238 -34.05 14.88 -16.62
C ARG A 238 -32.63 14.59 -17.08
N PRO A 239 -32.31 13.33 -17.44
CA PRO A 239 -30.97 12.97 -17.90
C PRO A 239 -30.47 13.82 -19.08
N SER A 240 -31.35 14.15 -20.02
CA SER A 240 -31.05 15.00 -21.19
C SER A 240 -30.63 16.41 -20.82
N ALA A 241 -31.29 17.04 -19.84
CA ALA A 241 -30.91 18.36 -19.34
C ALA A 241 -29.53 18.32 -18.67
N THR A 242 -29.24 17.26 -17.92
CA THR A 242 -27.92 17.07 -17.30
C THR A 242 -26.83 16.82 -18.35
N ALA A 243 -27.08 15.95 -19.34
CA ALA A 243 -26.16 15.71 -20.44
C ALA A 243 -25.80 17.00 -21.19
N TYR A 244 -26.80 17.82 -21.51
CA TYR A 244 -26.62 19.12 -22.13
C TYR A 244 -25.74 20.06 -21.29
N ALA A 245 -26.02 20.16 -19.98
CA ALA A 245 -25.24 20.99 -19.07
C ALA A 245 -23.79 20.53 -18.91
N LEU A 246 -23.57 19.21 -18.87
CA LEU A 246 -22.24 18.60 -18.77
C LEU A 246 -21.46 18.59 -20.09
N LYS A 247 -22.13 18.87 -21.22
CA LYS A 247 -21.60 18.68 -22.59
C LYS A 247 -21.09 17.25 -22.80
N SER A 248 -21.80 16.28 -22.23
CA SER A 248 -21.48 14.85 -22.31
C SER A 248 -22.77 14.05 -22.33
N ASP A 249 -22.94 13.20 -23.34
CA ASP A 249 -24.15 12.39 -23.50
C ASP A 249 -24.25 11.29 -22.43
N TYR A 250 -23.13 10.87 -21.86
CA TYR A 250 -23.06 9.87 -20.79
C TYR A 250 -22.43 10.48 -19.54
N PHE A 251 -22.92 10.07 -18.37
CA PHE A 251 -22.44 10.55 -17.08
C PHE A 251 -22.89 9.60 -15.96
N SER A 252 -22.36 9.82 -14.76
CA SER A 252 -22.81 9.15 -13.54
C SER A 252 -23.22 10.16 -12.47
N LYS A 253 -24.07 9.71 -11.55
CA LYS A 253 -24.41 10.43 -10.32
C LYS A 253 -23.98 9.58 -9.15
N ASP A 254 -23.15 10.15 -8.29
CA ASP A 254 -22.45 9.45 -7.22
C ASP A 254 -23.00 9.90 -5.86
N PHE A 255 -23.36 8.95 -5.01
CA PHE A 255 -23.95 9.19 -3.70
C PHE A 255 -23.24 8.39 -2.61
N SER A 256 -23.22 8.90 -1.38
CA SER A 256 -22.76 8.21 -0.17
C SER A 256 -23.84 8.28 0.90
N ILE A 257 -24.29 7.11 1.38
CA ILE A 257 -25.44 7.01 2.28
C ILE A 257 -25.18 5.92 3.32
N ASN A 258 -25.52 6.21 4.57
CA ASN A 258 -25.48 5.22 5.64
C ASN A 258 -26.75 4.37 5.63
N ILE A 259 -26.62 3.08 5.33
CA ILE A 259 -27.75 2.14 5.32
C ILE A 259 -27.82 1.41 6.66
N LYS A 260 -28.94 1.50 7.36
CA LYS A 260 -29.13 0.87 8.68
C LYS A 260 -29.61 -0.57 8.55
N GLU A 261 -30.34 -0.87 7.48
CA GLU A 261 -30.93 -2.16 7.18
C GLU A 261 -29.96 -3.11 6.48
N LYS A 262 -30.34 -4.40 6.39
CA LYS A 262 -29.61 -5.43 5.62
C LYS A 262 -30.00 -5.48 4.13
N LYS A 263 -30.85 -4.55 3.70
CA LYS A 263 -31.37 -4.47 2.34
C LYS A 263 -31.37 -3.01 1.91
N LEU A 264 -30.91 -2.77 0.69
CA LEU A 264 -30.94 -1.47 0.03
C LEU A 264 -31.94 -1.55 -1.12
N SER A 265 -33.03 -0.79 -1.03
CA SER A 265 -33.99 -0.68 -2.13
C SER A 265 -33.84 0.68 -2.82
N ILE A 266 -33.57 0.65 -4.13
CA ILE A 266 -33.46 1.84 -4.99
C ILE A 266 -34.68 1.85 -5.90
N THR A 267 -35.55 2.85 -5.72
CA THR A 267 -36.82 2.96 -6.42
C THR A 267 -36.78 4.11 -7.41
N PHE A 268 -37.08 3.80 -8.68
CA PHE A 268 -37.23 4.74 -9.77
C PHE A 268 -38.72 5.02 -9.98
N ILE A 269 -39.08 6.29 -10.01
CA ILE A 269 -40.47 6.75 -10.07
C ILE A 269 -40.63 7.69 -11.27
N PRO A 270 -41.14 7.20 -12.41
CA PRO A 270 -41.55 8.05 -13.52
C PRO A 270 -42.47 9.18 -13.07
N SER A 271 -42.29 10.38 -13.61
CA SER A 271 -43.14 11.52 -13.29
C SER A 271 -44.58 11.28 -13.73
N LEU A 272 -45.54 11.52 -12.85
CA LEU A 272 -46.97 11.45 -13.19
C LEU A 272 -47.44 12.67 -14.00
N MET A 273 -46.61 13.71 -14.11
CA MET A 273 -46.98 14.99 -14.72
C MET A 273 -46.80 15.03 -16.24
N ALA A 274 -46.15 14.03 -16.83
CA ALA A 274 -46.04 13.90 -18.29
C ALA A 274 -46.65 12.58 -18.74
N SER A 275 -47.54 12.63 -19.73
CA SER A 275 -48.31 11.48 -20.23
C SER A 275 -47.45 10.36 -20.83
N SER A 276 -46.17 10.62 -21.11
CA SER A 276 -45.17 9.68 -21.61
C SER A 276 -43.92 9.62 -20.73
N ALA A 277 -43.99 10.14 -19.50
CA ALA A 277 -42.85 10.10 -18.59
C ALA A 277 -42.53 8.66 -18.19
N LEU A 278 -41.25 8.45 -18.06
CA LEU A 278 -40.61 7.17 -17.85
C LEU A 278 -39.35 7.42 -17.03
N ALA A 279 -38.78 6.33 -16.53
CA ALA A 279 -37.47 6.34 -15.91
C ALA A 279 -36.58 5.32 -16.60
N PHE A 280 -35.26 5.50 -16.51
CA PHE A 280 -34.33 4.50 -17.00
C PHE A 280 -33.02 4.57 -16.23
N VAL A 281 -32.25 3.50 -16.31
CA VAL A 281 -30.88 3.44 -15.81
C VAL A 281 -30.06 2.48 -16.68
N ASN A 282 -28.81 2.83 -16.92
CA ASN A 282 -27.88 2.03 -17.71
C ASN A 282 -27.04 1.10 -16.84
N GLY A 283 -26.64 1.58 -15.68
CA GLY A 283 -25.88 0.78 -14.73
C GLY A 283 -26.03 1.25 -13.30
N ILE A 284 -25.82 0.32 -12.38
CA ILE A 284 -25.85 0.57 -10.94
C ILE A 284 -24.56 -0.02 -10.36
N GLU A 285 -23.75 0.83 -9.73
CA GLU A 285 -22.58 0.41 -8.95
C GLU A 285 -22.85 0.69 -7.47
N ILE A 286 -22.71 -0.33 -6.63
CA ILE A 286 -22.85 -0.21 -5.17
C ILE A 286 -21.64 -0.85 -4.53
N PHE A 287 -20.99 -0.14 -3.61
CA PHE A 287 -19.98 -0.76 -2.76
C PHE A 287 -19.98 -0.19 -1.34
N SER A 288 -19.60 -1.01 -0.37
CA SER A 288 -19.33 -0.54 0.99
C SER A 288 -18.10 0.36 1.00
N LEU A 289 -18.22 1.51 1.65
CA LEU A 289 -17.11 2.42 1.86
C LEU A 289 -16.30 2.01 3.09
N PRO A 290 -14.96 2.16 3.06
CA PRO A 290 -14.16 2.01 4.27
C PRO A 290 -14.67 2.97 5.35
N LEU A 291 -14.66 2.48 6.59
CA LEU A 291 -14.91 3.31 7.75
C LEU A 291 -13.97 4.51 7.72
N ASN A 292 -14.50 5.71 7.99
CA ASN A 292 -13.74 6.97 8.11
C ASN A 292 -13.20 7.60 6.82
N LEU A 293 -13.54 7.12 5.62
CA LEU A 293 -12.99 7.71 4.38
C LEU A 293 -13.59 9.09 4.05
N TYR A 294 -14.92 9.22 4.17
CA TYR A 294 -15.66 10.47 3.90
C TYR A 294 -16.41 11.00 5.12
N ILE A 295 -16.77 10.11 6.03
CA ILE A 295 -17.50 10.39 7.27
C ILE A 295 -16.70 9.75 8.41
N PRO A 296 -16.01 10.53 9.26
CA PRO A 296 -15.31 9.97 10.40
C PRO A 296 -16.31 9.37 11.40
N LYS A 297 -16.02 8.19 11.95
CA LYS A 297 -16.82 7.56 13.00
C LYS A 297 -16.89 8.42 14.26
N GLY A 298 -18.04 8.34 14.93
CA GLY A 298 -18.35 9.14 16.11
C GLY A 298 -18.94 10.48 15.69
N ASN A 299 -19.40 11.29 16.64
CA ASN A 299 -19.88 12.66 16.41
C ASN A 299 -18.75 13.60 15.95
N ALA A 300 -17.98 13.18 14.95
CA ALA A 300 -16.97 13.96 14.29
C ALA A 300 -17.68 15.08 13.58
N SER A 301 -17.62 16.23 14.21
CA SER A 301 -18.35 17.38 13.80
C SER A 301 -17.51 18.18 12.82
N ILE A 302 -18.03 18.30 11.60
CA ILE A 302 -17.43 19.14 10.58
C ILE A 302 -17.80 20.58 10.94
N ARG A 303 -16.81 21.48 10.94
CA ARG A 303 -17.05 22.90 11.16
C ARG A 303 -17.19 23.59 9.82
N PHE A 304 -18.24 24.39 9.67
CA PHE A 304 -18.30 25.35 8.57
C PHE A 304 -17.28 26.47 8.80
N ILE A 305 -16.72 26.96 7.70
CA ILE A 305 -15.89 28.16 7.71
C ILE A 305 -16.74 29.32 8.24
N GLY A 306 -16.31 29.94 9.34
CA GLY A 306 -17.01 31.06 9.98
C GLY A 306 -17.99 30.68 11.09
N GLN A 307 -18.18 29.39 11.41
CA GLN A 307 -19.05 28.95 12.50
C GLN A 307 -18.25 28.38 13.68
N LYS A 308 -18.61 28.80 14.91
CA LYS A 308 -17.93 28.36 16.14
C LYS A 308 -18.39 26.97 16.59
N ASP A 309 -19.69 26.71 16.42
CA ASP A 309 -20.30 25.47 16.87
C ASP A 309 -20.23 24.40 15.78
N PRO A 310 -19.74 23.20 16.13
CA PRO A 310 -19.75 22.09 15.20
C PRO A 310 -21.19 21.60 14.99
N PHE A 311 -21.63 21.49 13.75
CA PHE A 311 -22.97 21.00 13.43
C PHE A 311 -22.80 19.89 12.41
N PHE A 312 -23.23 18.66 12.73
CA PHE A 312 -23.75 17.61 11.81
C PHE A 312 -23.72 16.24 12.49
N ASN A 313 -24.84 15.53 12.44
CA ASN A 313 -24.87 14.08 12.57
C ASN A 313 -24.65 13.47 11.18
N LEU A 314 -23.41 13.11 10.87
CA LEU A 314 -23.06 12.56 9.56
C LEU A 314 -23.68 11.18 9.32
N ASP A 315 -24.09 10.46 10.38
CA ASP A 315 -24.69 9.13 10.27
C ASP A 315 -26.12 9.17 9.71
N GLU A 316 -26.78 10.33 9.71
CA GLU A 316 -28.14 10.55 9.19
C GLU A 316 -28.18 11.41 7.93
N THR A 317 -27.00 11.69 7.36
CA THR A 317 -26.88 12.54 6.17
C THR A 317 -26.51 11.70 4.95
N ALA A 318 -27.23 11.94 3.84
CA ALA A 318 -26.85 11.45 2.52
C ALA A 318 -26.05 12.53 1.79
N PHE A 319 -24.99 12.13 1.10
CA PHE A 319 -24.12 13.02 0.33
C PHE A 319 -24.21 12.72 -1.16
N GLU A 320 -24.31 13.76 -1.98
CA GLU A 320 -24.00 13.67 -3.40
C GLU A 320 -22.55 14.10 -3.63
N ILE A 321 -21.77 13.28 -4.35
CA ILE A 321 -20.37 13.57 -4.67
C ILE A 321 -20.33 14.27 -6.02
N LEU A 322 -20.10 15.58 -6.00
CA LEU A 322 -20.08 16.42 -7.20
C LEU A 322 -18.73 16.40 -7.93
N TYR A 323 -17.63 16.38 -7.16
CA TYR A 323 -16.28 16.47 -7.70
C TYR A 323 -15.35 15.50 -6.97
N ARG A 324 -14.48 14.83 -7.74
CA ARG A 324 -13.33 14.09 -7.25
C ARG A 324 -12.11 14.57 -8.01
N VAL A 325 -11.22 15.27 -7.33
CA VAL A 325 -10.02 15.85 -7.93
C VAL A 325 -8.81 15.07 -7.43
N ASN A 326 -7.99 14.59 -8.35
CA ASN A 326 -6.64 14.15 -8.03
C ASN A 326 -5.71 15.34 -8.27
N VAL A 327 -5.26 15.98 -7.19
CA VAL A 327 -4.29 17.09 -7.29
C VAL A 327 -2.92 16.46 -7.45
N GLN A 328 -2.36 16.51 -8.66
CA GLN A 328 -0.99 16.07 -8.87
C GLN A 328 -0.02 17.00 -8.13
N HIS A 329 0.93 16.41 -7.43
CA HIS A 329 2.14 17.12 -7.00
C HIS A 329 3.17 16.96 -8.13
N GLU A 330 3.22 17.93 -9.05
CA GLU A 330 4.38 18.09 -9.92
C GLU A 330 5.55 18.60 -9.06
N TRP A 331 6.44 17.69 -8.67
CA TRP A 331 7.82 18.07 -8.39
C TRP A 331 8.59 17.90 -9.70
N GLU A 332 8.65 18.95 -10.51
CA GLU A 332 9.69 19.05 -11.52
C GLU A 332 11.04 19.13 -10.80
N SER A 333 11.77 18.01 -10.81
CA SER A 333 13.16 17.96 -10.39
C SER A 333 13.98 18.81 -11.36
N PHE A 334 14.24 20.07 -11.02
CA PHE A 334 15.41 20.76 -11.52
C PHE A 334 16.63 20.24 -10.74
N CYS A 335 17.34 19.29 -11.36
CA CYS A 335 18.77 19.03 -11.19
C CYS A 335 19.28 18.45 -12.51
#